data_AF-A0A4T0JCX1-F1
#
_entry.id   AF-A0A4T0JCX1-F1
#
_cell.length_a   1.000
_cell.length_b   1.000
_cell.length_c   1.000
_cell.angle_alpha   90.00
_cell.angle_beta   90.00
_cell.angle_gamma   90.00
#
_symmetry.space_group_name_H-M   'P 1'
#
loop_
_entity.id
_entity.type
_entity.pdbx_description
1 polymer ?
#
loop_
_entity_poly.entity_id
_entity_poly.type
_entity_poly.pdbx_seq_one_letter_code
_entity_poly.pdbx_strand_id
1 'polypeptide(L)'
;MSDLLKLALTHPLEFRTLCRYKIWYEPKRDITHPEEHDTTGFDRQSMRTCWDFLDATSRSFAPVIKELDSVLARVICIFYLVLRALDTIEDDMTIPLSIKEPLLRSFHQKIREPGWNFAGSGPEEKDRNLLVKFHSVIDEFMLLDNDCKSVISDITMKMGNGMADYCAAAENPQHPGVETIQDFDLYCHFVAGLVGEGLSGLFAATKLEKPFIADQLELSNSMGLFLQKTNILRDYREDVDLGREFWPMSLVKQHGFNSRVELKEPANQQRALWVISSMVLDALRHAPDVLDYLTLIKNQSIFNFAAIPQVHAIATLETCFMNPDLLHKNVKIRKAAAVEILMTVRNPRDVAEQFVAFSRKMHAKLSPADPNFIKLSIAMSRVEQWAERRFPSLLDFEQGQVHFKKWDKRYITFAEFDKRVTDRETEEKRAHLIPGRTSFDDDPNEKIPWRFVFLIMGCCLTLFLVVAVFVWFFVLWLSNIGKRFE
;
A
#
# COMPACT_ATOMS: atom_id res chain seq x y z
N MET A 1 10.54 -26.60 9.36
CA MET A 1 11.86 -26.25 9.93
C MET A 1 12.96 -26.28 8.87
N SER A 2 12.88 -27.15 7.85
CA SER A 2 13.81 -27.22 6.70
C SER A 2 13.89 -25.93 5.88
N ASP A 3 12.77 -25.23 5.66
CA ASP A 3 12.72 -24.07 4.76
C ASP A 3 13.36 -22.81 5.35
N LEU A 4 13.22 -22.59 6.66
CA LEU A 4 13.88 -21.47 7.36
C LEU A 4 15.39 -21.65 7.43
N LEU A 5 15.86 -22.89 7.62
CA LEU A 5 17.28 -23.24 7.63
C LEU A 5 17.89 -23.07 6.23
N LYS A 6 17.16 -23.51 5.19
CA LYS A 6 17.56 -23.27 3.80
C LYS A 6 17.62 -21.77 3.49
N LEU A 7 16.62 -20.99 3.91
CA LEU A 7 16.58 -19.54 3.73
C LEU A 7 17.73 -18.85 4.47
N ALA A 8 18.06 -19.28 5.69
CA ALA A 8 19.18 -18.73 6.46
C ALA A 8 20.52 -18.93 5.73
N LEU A 9 20.68 -20.05 5.02
CA LEU A 9 21.89 -20.38 4.26
C LEU A 9 21.94 -19.70 2.88
N THR A 10 20.82 -19.57 2.17
CA THR A 10 20.81 -19.04 0.79
C THR A 10 20.50 -17.53 0.73
N HIS A 11 19.73 -17.00 1.69
CA HIS A 11 19.28 -15.61 1.74
C HIS A 11 19.31 -15.07 3.19
N PRO A 12 20.50 -14.86 3.80
CA PRO A 12 20.63 -14.52 5.21
C PRO A 12 19.95 -13.19 5.59
N LEU A 13 19.91 -12.21 4.68
CA LEU A 13 19.20 -10.94 4.90
C LEU A 13 17.68 -11.14 4.97
N GLU A 14 17.12 -11.96 4.08
CA GLU A 14 15.68 -12.27 4.09
C GLU A 14 15.29 -13.02 5.36
N PHE A 15 16.12 -13.98 5.78
CA PHE A 15 15.93 -14.67 7.04
C PHE A 15 15.94 -13.70 8.23
N ARG A 16 16.91 -12.78 8.29
CA ARG A 16 16.97 -11.73 9.31
C ARG A 16 15.69 -10.88 9.34
N THR A 17 15.17 -10.47 8.18
CA THR A 17 13.93 -9.69 8.10
C THR A 17 12.74 -10.46 8.65
N LEU A 18 12.60 -11.75 8.30
CA LEU A 18 11.52 -12.59 8.81
C LEU A 18 11.64 -12.84 10.33
N CYS A 19 12.86 -13.02 10.85
CA CYS A 19 13.10 -13.11 12.29
C CYS A 19 12.73 -11.79 12.98
N ARG A 20 13.14 -10.65 12.42
CA ARG A 20 12.81 -9.34 12.97
C ARG A 20 11.30 -9.14 13.03
N TYR A 21 10.58 -9.48 11.95
CA TYR A 21 9.13 -9.47 11.95
C TYR A 21 8.56 -10.38 13.04
N LYS A 22 8.99 -11.63 13.12
CA LYS A 22 8.44 -12.57 14.12
C LYS A 22 8.69 -12.16 15.58
N ILE A 23 9.80 -11.48 15.86
CA ILE A 23 10.19 -11.06 17.21
C ILE A 23 9.57 -9.72 17.58
N TRP A 24 9.49 -8.77 16.64
CA TRP A 24 9.18 -7.37 16.93
C TRP A 24 7.86 -6.88 16.32
N TYR A 25 7.23 -7.67 15.44
CA TYR A 25 5.93 -7.32 14.90
C TYR A 25 4.84 -7.80 15.86
N GLU A 26 4.29 -6.87 16.62
CA GLU A 26 3.03 -7.06 17.32
C GLU A 26 1.91 -6.47 16.45
N PRO A 27 0.89 -7.27 16.08
CA PRO A 27 -0.30 -6.74 15.43
C PRO A 27 -0.88 -5.63 16.30
N LYS A 28 -1.13 -4.45 15.71
CA LYS A 28 -1.58 -3.28 16.47
C LYS A 28 -2.97 -3.46 17.09
N ARG A 29 -3.77 -4.38 16.54
CA ARG A 29 -5.16 -4.60 16.92
C ARG A 29 -5.49 -6.09 16.86
N ASP A 30 -6.14 -6.60 17.89
CA ASP A 30 -6.71 -7.94 17.93
C ASP A 30 -8.23 -7.84 17.86
N ILE A 31 -8.81 -8.18 16.71
CA ILE A 31 -10.25 -8.09 16.47
C ILE A 31 -11.08 -9.04 17.35
N THR A 32 -10.45 -10.04 17.96
CA THR A 32 -11.11 -11.05 18.80
C THR A 32 -11.23 -10.64 20.25
N HIS A 33 -10.48 -9.62 20.68
CA HIS A 33 -10.46 -9.14 22.05
C HIS A 33 -11.85 -8.60 22.47
N PRO A 34 -12.36 -8.91 23.67
CA PRO A 34 -13.71 -8.47 24.09
C PRO A 34 -13.94 -6.96 24.03
N GLU A 35 -12.92 -6.15 24.28
CA GLU A 35 -13.00 -4.68 24.20
C GLU A 35 -13.26 -4.17 22.77
N GLU A 36 -12.95 -4.98 21.76
CA GLU A 36 -13.11 -4.62 20.35
C GLU A 36 -14.47 -5.04 19.79
N HIS A 37 -15.24 -5.89 20.50
CA HIS A 37 -16.47 -6.52 19.98
C HIS A 37 -17.52 -5.50 19.52
N ASP A 38 -17.66 -4.38 20.23
CA ASP A 38 -18.60 -3.31 19.85
C ASP A 38 -18.33 -2.77 18.43
N THR A 39 -17.04 -2.67 18.07
CA THR A 39 -16.61 -2.11 16.79
C THR A 39 -16.45 -3.18 15.71
N THR A 40 -15.89 -4.34 16.06
CA THR A 40 -15.59 -5.45 15.12
C THR A 40 -16.79 -6.35 14.87
N GLY A 41 -17.75 -6.39 15.80
CA GLY A 41 -18.89 -7.30 15.79
C GLY A 41 -18.54 -8.77 16.04
N PHE A 42 -17.33 -9.06 16.53
CA PHE A 42 -16.82 -10.44 16.65
C PHE A 42 -17.64 -11.33 17.63
N ASP A 43 -18.46 -10.72 18.48
CA ASP A 43 -19.42 -11.40 19.37
C ASP A 43 -20.54 -12.11 18.59
N ARG A 44 -20.92 -11.61 17.39
CA ARG A 44 -21.96 -12.17 16.54
C ARG A 44 -21.44 -13.29 15.63
N GLN A 45 -22.24 -14.35 15.50
CA GLN A 45 -21.87 -15.51 14.68
C GLN A 45 -21.79 -15.18 13.18
N SER A 46 -22.69 -14.35 12.68
CA SER A 46 -22.70 -13.82 11.31
C SER A 46 -21.39 -13.10 10.98
N MET A 47 -20.94 -12.22 11.87
CA MET A 47 -19.69 -11.47 11.67
C MET A 47 -18.44 -12.34 11.79
N ARG A 48 -18.40 -13.31 12.71
CA ARG A 48 -17.29 -14.30 12.76
C ARG A 48 -17.17 -15.04 11.42
N THR A 49 -18.30 -15.45 10.85
CA THR A 49 -18.34 -16.07 9.53
C THR A 49 -17.80 -15.13 8.45
N CYS A 50 -18.12 -13.83 8.52
CA CYS A 50 -17.55 -12.83 7.60
C CYS A 50 -16.02 -12.70 7.76
N TRP A 51 -15.50 -12.67 8.99
CA TRP A 51 -14.06 -12.65 9.23
C TRP A 51 -13.35 -13.90 8.69
N ASP A 52 -13.96 -15.07 8.84
CA ASP A 52 -13.47 -16.33 8.27
C ASP A 52 -13.44 -16.28 6.74
N PHE A 53 -14.49 -15.74 6.11
CA PHE A 53 -14.50 -15.52 4.66
C PHE A 53 -13.43 -14.54 4.21
N LEU A 54 -13.19 -13.48 4.98
CA LEU A 54 -12.13 -12.52 4.66
C LEU A 54 -10.75 -13.21 4.67
N ASP A 55 -10.46 -14.02 5.69
CA ASP A 55 -9.19 -14.75 5.78
C ASP A 55 -9.03 -15.81 4.67
N ALA A 56 -10.12 -16.51 4.33
CA ALA A 56 -10.11 -17.54 3.30
C ALA A 56 -9.89 -16.95 1.89
N THR A 57 -10.52 -15.81 1.60
CA THR A 57 -10.51 -15.19 0.27
C THR A 57 -9.36 -14.20 0.10
N SER A 58 -8.83 -13.60 1.17
CA SER A 58 -7.92 -12.43 1.10
C SER A 58 -6.64 -12.56 1.92
N ARG A 59 -5.72 -13.43 1.49
CA ARG A 59 -4.46 -13.67 2.22
C ARG A 59 -3.60 -12.42 2.49
N SER A 60 -3.58 -11.47 1.54
CA SER A 60 -2.71 -10.29 1.63
C SER A 60 -3.42 -9.07 2.23
N PHE A 61 -4.73 -8.90 2.01
CA PHE A 61 -5.45 -7.74 2.54
C PHE A 61 -6.11 -8.01 3.89
N ALA A 62 -6.44 -9.25 4.25
CA ALA A 62 -7.10 -9.55 5.53
C ALA A 62 -6.34 -9.00 6.75
N PRO A 63 -5.00 -9.18 6.89
CA PRO A 63 -4.27 -8.59 8.01
C PRO A 63 -4.37 -7.06 8.05
N VAL A 64 -4.32 -6.42 6.88
CA VAL A 64 -4.33 -4.96 6.76
C VAL A 64 -5.73 -4.39 7.06
N ILE A 65 -6.79 -5.09 6.66
CA ILE A 65 -8.18 -4.72 6.98
C ILE A 65 -8.45 -4.83 8.49
N LYS A 66 -7.92 -5.87 9.14
CA LYS A 66 -8.07 -6.09 10.59
C LYS A 66 -7.35 -5.04 11.43
N GLU A 67 -6.36 -4.35 10.86
CA GLU A 67 -5.63 -3.25 11.51
C GLU A 67 -6.31 -1.87 11.37
N LEU A 68 -7.37 -1.75 10.59
CA LEU A 68 -8.14 -0.50 10.49
C LEU A 68 -8.73 -0.12 11.84
N ASP A 69 -8.87 1.18 12.13
CA ASP A 69 -9.40 1.64 13.42
C ASP A 69 -10.93 1.46 13.50
N SER A 70 -11.43 1.20 14.72
CA SER A 70 -12.87 1.28 15.05
C SER A 70 -13.78 0.41 14.16
N VAL A 71 -14.98 0.93 13.84
CA VAL A 71 -16.01 0.28 13.02
C VAL A 71 -15.60 0.10 11.55
N LEU A 72 -14.60 0.85 11.08
CA LEU A 72 -14.20 0.85 9.68
C LEU A 72 -13.67 -0.52 9.23
N ALA A 73 -12.97 -1.26 10.10
CA ALA A 73 -12.54 -2.63 9.79
C ALA A 73 -13.72 -3.53 9.42
N ARG A 74 -14.82 -3.46 10.19
CA ARG A 74 -16.05 -4.22 9.92
C ARG A 74 -16.70 -3.76 8.61
N VAL A 75 -16.81 -2.45 8.42
CA VAL A 75 -17.41 -1.87 7.20
C VAL A 75 -16.65 -2.29 5.94
N ILE A 76 -15.31 -2.21 5.96
CA ILE A 76 -14.47 -2.62 4.83
C ILE A 76 -14.48 -4.13 4.65
N CYS A 77 -14.55 -4.93 5.71
CA CYS A 77 -14.73 -6.38 5.61
C CYS A 77 -16.00 -6.70 4.82
N ILE A 78 -17.15 -6.11 5.19
CA ILE A 78 -18.41 -6.33 4.47
C ILE A 78 -18.34 -5.82 3.03
N PHE A 79 -17.78 -4.63 2.81
CA PHE A 79 -17.60 -4.09 1.45
C PHE A 79 -16.76 -5.04 0.58
N TYR A 80 -15.64 -5.53 1.11
CA TYR A 80 -14.78 -6.49 0.43
C TYR A 80 -15.51 -7.78 0.10
N LEU A 81 -16.28 -8.35 1.04
CA LEU A 81 -17.00 -9.60 0.82
C LEU A 81 -18.13 -9.47 -0.20
N VAL A 82 -18.85 -8.34 -0.20
CA VAL A 82 -19.87 -8.03 -1.20
C VAL A 82 -19.23 -8.01 -2.59
N LEU A 83 -18.12 -7.30 -2.76
CA LEU A 83 -17.44 -7.22 -4.06
C LEU A 83 -16.78 -8.54 -4.45
N ARG A 84 -16.19 -9.29 -3.51
CA ARG A 84 -15.63 -10.63 -3.77
C ARG A 84 -16.69 -11.62 -4.25
N ALA A 85 -17.91 -11.54 -3.70
CA ALA A 85 -19.02 -12.36 -4.17
C ALA A 85 -19.46 -11.98 -5.58
N LEU A 86 -19.46 -10.68 -5.91
CA LEU A 86 -19.71 -10.19 -7.26
C LEU A 86 -18.64 -10.69 -8.25
N ASP A 87 -17.35 -10.53 -7.91
CA ASP A 87 -16.22 -11.04 -8.70
C ASP A 87 -16.35 -12.56 -8.94
N THR A 88 -16.72 -13.33 -7.90
CA THR A 88 -16.88 -14.79 -8.02
C THR A 88 -17.96 -15.17 -9.03
N ILE A 89 -19.00 -14.35 -9.20
CA ILE A 89 -20.05 -14.57 -10.22
C ILE A 89 -19.54 -14.19 -11.61
N GLU A 90 -18.80 -13.09 -11.74
CA GLU A 90 -18.18 -12.67 -13.02
C GLU A 90 -17.21 -13.75 -13.54
N ASP A 91 -16.30 -14.18 -12.67
CA ASP A 91 -15.17 -15.05 -12.97
C ASP A 91 -15.57 -16.50 -13.29
N ASP A 92 -16.70 -16.96 -12.77
CA ASP A 92 -17.14 -18.35 -12.91
C ASP A 92 -17.61 -18.61 -14.35
N MET A 93 -16.77 -19.28 -15.14
CA MET A 93 -17.03 -19.65 -16.53
C MET A 93 -18.08 -20.77 -16.68
N THR A 94 -18.53 -21.38 -15.58
CA THR A 94 -19.58 -22.40 -15.59
C THR A 94 -20.99 -21.81 -15.57
N ILE A 95 -21.14 -20.53 -15.23
CA ILE A 95 -22.43 -19.82 -15.21
C ILE A 95 -22.71 -19.26 -16.61
N PRO A 96 -23.80 -19.68 -17.28
CA PRO A 96 -24.20 -19.12 -18.58
C PRO A 96 -24.49 -17.62 -18.50
N LEU A 97 -24.18 -16.86 -19.57
CA LEU A 97 -24.41 -15.41 -19.62
C LEU A 97 -25.87 -15.03 -19.33
N SER A 98 -26.84 -15.84 -19.78
CA SER A 98 -28.27 -15.61 -19.53
C SER A 98 -28.66 -15.58 -18.04
N ILE A 99 -27.86 -16.20 -17.18
CA ILE A 99 -28.01 -16.17 -15.72
C ILE A 99 -27.06 -15.12 -15.12
N LYS A 100 -25.82 -15.08 -15.60
CA LYS A 100 -24.76 -14.21 -15.09
C LYS A 100 -25.10 -12.74 -15.24
N GLU A 101 -25.53 -12.31 -16.43
CA GLU A 101 -25.77 -10.90 -16.74
C GLU A 101 -26.87 -10.29 -15.85
N PRO A 102 -28.10 -10.87 -15.76
CA PRO A 102 -29.13 -10.32 -14.88
C PRO A 102 -28.74 -10.36 -13.40
N LEU A 103 -27.99 -11.40 -13.00
CA LEU A 103 -27.53 -11.54 -11.62
C LEU A 103 -26.53 -10.44 -11.24
N LEU A 104 -25.54 -10.17 -12.08
CA LEU A 104 -24.56 -9.09 -11.87
C LEU A 104 -25.24 -7.73 -11.77
N ARG A 105 -26.16 -7.40 -12.70
CA ARG A 105 -26.88 -6.10 -12.71
C ARG A 105 -27.77 -5.91 -11.48
N SER A 106 -28.40 -6.98 -11.00
CA SER A 106 -29.31 -6.94 -9.85
C SER A 106 -28.64 -7.24 -8.50
N PHE A 107 -27.34 -7.53 -8.46
CA PHE A 107 -26.66 -7.97 -7.24
C PHE A 107 -26.74 -6.94 -6.09
N HIS A 108 -26.71 -5.64 -6.40
CA HIS A 108 -26.91 -4.55 -5.43
C HIS A 108 -28.28 -4.58 -4.73
N GLN A 109 -29.26 -5.28 -5.29
CA GLN A 109 -30.57 -5.52 -4.67
C GLN A 109 -30.52 -6.79 -3.81
N LYS A 110 -29.77 -7.81 -4.26
CA LYS A 110 -29.58 -9.08 -3.54
C LYS A 110 -28.89 -8.90 -2.20
N ILE A 111 -27.94 -7.96 -2.09
CA ILE A 111 -27.31 -7.63 -0.79
C ILE A 111 -28.31 -7.07 0.26
N ARG A 112 -29.54 -6.72 -0.16
CA ARG A 112 -30.62 -6.25 0.73
C ARG A 112 -31.73 -7.29 0.92
N GLU A 113 -31.63 -8.47 0.30
CA GLU A 113 -32.65 -9.52 0.35
C GLU A 113 -32.30 -10.52 1.48
N PRO A 114 -32.99 -10.49 2.63
CA PRO A 114 -32.62 -11.35 3.76
C PRO A 114 -32.66 -12.83 3.39
N GLY A 115 -31.62 -13.58 3.78
CA GLY A 115 -31.53 -15.02 3.51
C GLY A 115 -31.11 -15.39 2.08
N TRP A 116 -30.85 -14.42 1.20
CA TRP A 116 -30.37 -14.70 -0.15
C TRP A 116 -29.01 -15.41 -0.13
N ASN A 117 -28.89 -16.47 -0.93
CA ASN A 117 -27.66 -17.22 -1.16
C ASN A 117 -27.65 -17.66 -2.62
N PHE A 118 -26.48 -17.99 -3.14
CA PHE A 118 -26.32 -18.51 -4.49
C PHE A 118 -25.45 -19.77 -4.50
N ALA A 119 -26.05 -20.89 -4.92
CA ALA A 119 -25.38 -22.19 -5.01
C ALA A 119 -25.06 -22.61 -6.45
N GLY A 120 -25.32 -21.74 -7.42
CA GLY A 120 -25.18 -22.00 -8.85
C GLY A 120 -23.74 -21.95 -9.38
N SER A 121 -22.77 -21.52 -8.55
CA SER A 121 -21.37 -21.54 -8.94
C SER A 121 -20.80 -22.96 -9.04
N GLY A 122 -19.85 -23.13 -9.97
CA GLY A 122 -19.17 -24.38 -10.23
C GLY A 122 -18.50 -24.96 -8.98
N PRO A 123 -18.44 -26.30 -8.82
CA PRO A 123 -17.96 -26.93 -7.58
C PRO A 123 -16.48 -26.64 -7.27
N GLU A 124 -15.68 -26.35 -8.30
CA GLU A 124 -14.25 -26.01 -8.20
C GLU A 124 -13.99 -24.51 -8.02
N GLU A 125 -15.03 -23.67 -8.02
CA GLU A 125 -14.87 -22.24 -7.78
C GLU A 125 -14.39 -21.99 -6.36
N LYS A 126 -13.17 -21.42 -6.26
CA LYS A 126 -12.41 -21.31 -5.02
C LYS A 126 -13.19 -20.64 -3.90
N ASP A 127 -13.91 -19.57 -4.22
CA ASP A 127 -14.60 -18.73 -3.25
C ASP A 127 -16.13 -19.01 -3.21
N ARG A 128 -16.60 -20.11 -3.83
CA ARG A 128 -18.01 -20.54 -3.88
C ARG A 128 -18.72 -20.52 -2.53
N ASN A 129 -18.04 -20.91 -1.46
CA ASN A 129 -18.64 -21.01 -0.13
C ASN A 129 -19.14 -19.65 0.39
N LEU A 130 -18.54 -18.54 -0.06
CA LEU A 130 -19.01 -17.19 0.23
C LEU A 130 -20.43 -16.96 -0.32
N LEU A 131 -20.69 -17.37 -1.57
CA LEU A 131 -22.00 -17.23 -2.22
C LEU A 131 -23.05 -18.15 -1.60
N VAL A 132 -22.67 -19.38 -1.22
CA VAL A 132 -23.57 -20.36 -0.59
C VAL A 132 -24.05 -19.92 0.79
N LYS A 133 -23.25 -19.11 1.49
CA LYS A 133 -23.52 -18.60 2.84
C LYS A 133 -23.59 -17.08 2.88
N PHE A 134 -23.94 -16.46 1.76
CA PHE A 134 -23.94 -15.01 1.61
C PHE A 134 -24.94 -14.30 2.53
N HIS A 135 -25.98 -14.99 3.01
CA HIS A 135 -26.90 -14.46 4.03
C HIS A 135 -26.17 -13.89 5.26
N SER A 136 -25.05 -14.49 5.70
CA SER A 136 -24.27 -13.96 6.83
C SER A 136 -23.67 -12.58 6.55
N VAL A 137 -23.28 -12.32 5.29
CA VAL A 137 -22.80 -11.01 4.83
C VAL A 137 -23.96 -10.00 4.78
N ILE A 138 -25.14 -10.44 4.32
CA ILE A 138 -26.35 -9.62 4.28
C ILE A 138 -26.77 -9.20 5.70
N ASP A 139 -26.77 -10.13 6.65
CA ASP A 139 -27.15 -9.85 8.04
C ASP A 139 -26.27 -8.73 8.64
N GLU A 140 -24.95 -8.79 8.42
CA GLU A 140 -24.02 -7.74 8.89
C GLU A 140 -24.09 -6.46 8.05
N PHE A 141 -24.35 -6.55 6.75
CA PHE A 141 -24.56 -5.40 5.87
C PHE A 141 -25.75 -4.57 6.35
N MET A 142 -26.85 -5.21 6.75
CA MET A 142 -28.06 -4.52 7.20
C MET A 142 -27.85 -3.74 8.51
N LEU A 143 -26.89 -4.17 9.35
CA LEU A 143 -26.50 -3.51 10.60
C LEU A 143 -25.59 -2.28 10.40
N LEU A 144 -25.08 -2.04 9.18
CA LEU A 144 -24.27 -0.87 8.90
C LEU A 144 -25.11 0.42 8.85
N ASP A 145 -24.45 1.55 9.09
CA ASP A 145 -25.04 2.87 8.94
C ASP A 145 -25.54 3.11 7.51
N ASN A 146 -26.59 3.93 7.38
CA ASN A 146 -27.24 4.16 6.08
C ASN A 146 -26.30 4.77 5.04
N ASP A 147 -25.38 5.64 5.45
CA ASP A 147 -24.39 6.24 4.56
C ASP A 147 -23.44 5.17 3.99
N CYS A 148 -22.92 4.27 4.84
CA CYS A 148 -22.10 3.14 4.43
C CYS A 148 -22.86 2.17 3.51
N LYS A 149 -24.13 1.84 3.85
CA LYS A 149 -24.98 0.99 3.00
C LYS A 149 -25.22 1.60 1.63
N SER A 150 -25.40 2.93 1.57
CA SER A 150 -25.58 3.68 0.32
C SER A 150 -24.34 3.56 -0.57
N VAL A 151 -23.15 3.84 -0.01
CA VAL A 151 -21.87 3.74 -0.74
C VAL A 151 -21.65 2.32 -1.27
N ILE A 152 -21.78 1.30 -0.41
CA ILE A 152 -21.59 -0.11 -0.83
C ILE A 152 -22.59 -0.50 -1.92
N SER A 153 -23.87 -0.12 -1.78
CA SER A 153 -24.90 -0.45 -2.78
C SER A 153 -24.64 0.22 -4.12
N ASP A 154 -24.27 1.51 -4.11
CA ASP A 154 -23.99 2.28 -5.33
C ASP A 154 -22.79 1.72 -6.08
N ILE A 155 -21.69 1.44 -5.38
CA ILE A 155 -20.51 0.84 -5.98
C ILE A 155 -20.83 -0.56 -6.52
N THR A 156 -21.51 -1.39 -5.74
CA THR A 156 -21.93 -2.75 -6.18
C THR A 156 -22.77 -2.69 -7.46
N MET A 157 -23.68 -1.71 -7.56
CA MET A 157 -24.51 -1.51 -8.75
C MET A 157 -23.68 -1.11 -9.97
N LYS A 158 -22.79 -0.13 -9.82
CA LYS A 158 -21.93 0.35 -10.91
C LYS A 158 -20.96 -0.75 -11.38
N MET A 159 -20.32 -1.45 -10.46
CA MET A 159 -19.42 -2.57 -10.76
C MET A 159 -20.16 -3.71 -11.45
N GLY A 160 -21.33 -4.11 -10.92
CA GLY A 160 -22.13 -5.20 -11.49
C GLY A 160 -22.62 -4.90 -12.91
N ASN A 161 -22.99 -3.65 -13.20
CA ASN A 161 -23.34 -3.24 -14.55
C ASN A 161 -22.13 -3.28 -15.50
N GLY A 162 -20.97 -2.77 -15.07
CA GLY A 162 -19.75 -2.80 -15.88
C GLY A 162 -19.30 -4.23 -16.19
N MET A 163 -19.24 -5.09 -15.17
CA MET A 163 -18.89 -6.52 -15.34
C MET A 163 -19.87 -7.23 -16.29
N ALA A 164 -21.18 -6.96 -16.16
CA ALA A 164 -22.20 -7.51 -17.05
C ALA A 164 -21.95 -7.10 -18.52
N ASP A 165 -21.62 -5.83 -18.76
CA ASP A 165 -21.31 -5.32 -20.11
C ASP A 165 -20.07 -6.01 -20.71
N TYR A 166 -19.01 -6.23 -19.92
CA TYR A 166 -17.81 -6.93 -20.38
C TYR A 166 -18.01 -8.44 -20.56
N CYS A 167 -18.80 -9.11 -19.71
CA CYS A 167 -19.19 -10.50 -19.92
C CYS A 167 -19.98 -10.66 -21.23
N ALA A 168 -20.92 -9.76 -21.51
CA ALA A 168 -21.70 -9.78 -22.75
C ALA A 168 -20.82 -9.49 -23.98
N ALA A 169 -19.86 -8.57 -23.86
CA ALA A 169 -18.89 -8.30 -24.92
C ALA A 169 -17.97 -9.50 -25.20
N ALA A 170 -17.56 -10.25 -24.17
CA ALA A 170 -16.70 -11.42 -24.33
C ALA A 170 -17.36 -12.57 -25.12
N GLU A 171 -18.68 -12.72 -25.08
CA GLU A 171 -19.41 -13.67 -25.93
C GLU A 171 -19.61 -13.19 -27.38
N ASN A 172 -19.33 -11.92 -27.66
CA ASN A 172 -19.49 -11.33 -28.99
C ASN A 172 -18.19 -11.47 -29.83
N PRO A 173 -18.18 -12.29 -30.89
CA PRO A 173 -16.99 -12.49 -31.72
C PRO A 173 -16.52 -11.24 -32.47
N GLN A 174 -17.39 -10.22 -32.62
CA GLN A 174 -17.08 -8.98 -33.31
C GLN A 174 -16.47 -7.91 -32.38
N HIS A 175 -16.58 -8.07 -31.05
CA HIS A 175 -16.08 -7.09 -30.09
C HIS A 175 -15.46 -7.77 -28.85
N PRO A 176 -14.31 -8.46 -29.01
CA PRO A 176 -13.75 -9.35 -28.01
C PRO A 176 -13.10 -8.58 -26.84
N GLY A 177 -13.92 -8.02 -25.95
CA GLY A 177 -13.48 -7.44 -24.68
C GLY A 177 -12.51 -6.26 -24.84
N VAL A 178 -11.30 -6.39 -24.26
CA VAL A 178 -10.31 -5.31 -24.10
C VAL A 178 -9.40 -5.18 -25.33
N GLU A 179 -9.76 -4.30 -26.27
CA GLU A 179 -8.97 -4.03 -27.48
C GLU A 179 -8.01 -2.85 -27.31
N THR A 180 -8.51 -1.72 -26.82
CA THR A 180 -7.76 -0.47 -26.69
C THR A 180 -7.27 -0.21 -25.26
N ILE A 181 -6.38 0.76 -25.08
CA ILE A 181 -5.98 1.23 -23.75
C ILE A 181 -7.18 1.86 -23.03
N GLN A 182 -8.09 2.49 -23.77
CA GLN A 182 -9.31 3.08 -23.23
C GLN A 182 -10.27 2.00 -22.72
N ASP A 183 -10.43 0.89 -23.45
CA ASP A 183 -11.23 -0.26 -22.98
C ASP A 183 -10.60 -0.88 -21.74
N PHE A 184 -9.27 -0.88 -21.66
CA PHE A 184 -8.54 -1.41 -20.51
C PHE A 184 -8.72 -0.52 -19.28
N ASP A 185 -8.66 0.79 -19.47
CA ASP A 185 -8.92 1.78 -18.43
C ASP A 185 -10.35 1.70 -17.91
N LEU A 186 -11.32 1.55 -18.82
CA LEU A 186 -12.72 1.42 -18.48
C LEU A 186 -13.01 0.11 -17.75
N TYR A 187 -12.42 -1.01 -18.19
CA TYR A 187 -12.50 -2.28 -17.47
C TYR A 187 -11.93 -2.14 -16.06
N CYS A 188 -10.71 -1.61 -15.93
CA CYS A 188 -10.06 -1.41 -14.64
C CYS A 188 -10.84 -0.41 -13.75
N HIS A 189 -11.51 0.58 -14.34
CA HIS A 189 -12.38 1.49 -13.61
C HIS A 189 -13.54 0.72 -12.97
N PHE A 190 -14.24 -0.11 -13.74
CA PHE A 190 -15.35 -0.89 -13.21
C PHE A 190 -14.92 -1.89 -12.14
N VAL A 191 -13.82 -2.63 -12.32
CA VAL A 191 -13.46 -3.71 -11.39
C VAL A 191 -12.58 -3.26 -10.21
N ALA A 192 -11.95 -2.09 -10.28
CA ALA A 192 -11.03 -1.62 -9.23
C ALA A 192 -11.07 -0.11 -8.96
N GLY A 193 -11.27 0.73 -9.98
CA GLY A 193 -11.39 2.18 -9.82
C GLY A 193 -12.55 2.57 -8.90
N LEU A 194 -13.72 1.99 -9.15
CA LEU A 194 -14.91 2.12 -8.31
C LEU A 194 -14.69 1.61 -6.88
N VAL A 195 -13.83 0.60 -6.69
CA VAL A 195 -13.44 0.14 -5.34
C VAL A 195 -12.69 1.24 -4.60
N GLY A 196 -11.78 1.94 -5.29
CA GLY A 196 -11.10 3.12 -4.74
C GLY A 196 -12.07 4.24 -4.36
N GLU A 197 -13.02 4.57 -5.23
CA GLU A 197 -14.07 5.56 -4.95
C GLU A 197 -14.94 5.14 -3.76
N GLY A 198 -15.32 3.87 -3.69
CA GLY A 198 -16.06 3.29 -2.57
C GLY A 198 -15.32 3.39 -1.25
N LEU A 199 -14.03 3.03 -1.22
CA LEU A 199 -13.19 3.16 -0.03
C LEU A 199 -13.12 4.62 0.44
N SER A 200 -12.86 5.56 -0.47
CA SER A 200 -12.88 7.00 -0.17
C SER A 200 -14.23 7.46 0.43
N GLY A 201 -15.34 7.00 -0.16
CA GLY A 201 -16.68 7.24 0.36
C GLY A 201 -16.91 6.68 1.76
N LEU A 202 -16.41 5.47 2.04
CA LEU A 202 -16.51 4.84 3.36
C LEU A 202 -15.64 5.52 4.41
N PHE A 203 -14.44 5.99 4.05
CA PHE A 203 -13.59 6.79 4.94
C PHE A 203 -14.28 8.07 5.38
N ALA A 204 -14.95 8.75 4.45
CA ALA A 204 -15.76 9.94 4.73
C ALA A 204 -17.03 9.62 5.53
N ALA A 205 -17.77 8.57 5.16
CA ALA A 205 -19.03 8.18 5.82
C ALA A 205 -18.82 7.78 7.29
N THR A 206 -17.70 7.11 7.58
CA THR A 206 -17.30 6.77 8.96
C THR A 206 -16.70 7.95 9.74
N LYS A 207 -16.54 9.12 9.10
CA LYS A 207 -15.97 10.35 9.68
C LYS A 207 -14.52 10.19 10.18
N LEU A 208 -13.82 9.14 9.75
CA LEU A 208 -12.41 8.94 10.04
C LEU A 208 -11.52 9.76 9.11
N GLU A 209 -12.04 10.11 7.93
CA GLU A 209 -11.46 11.12 7.04
C GLU A 209 -12.44 12.26 6.78
N LYS A 210 -11.90 13.37 6.27
CA LYS A 210 -12.73 14.52 5.90
C LYS A 210 -13.59 14.22 4.66
N PRO A 211 -14.79 14.81 4.55
CA PRO A 211 -15.71 14.55 3.43
C PRO A 211 -15.09 14.75 2.04
N PHE A 212 -14.18 15.70 1.86
CA PHE A 212 -13.56 16.01 0.57
C PHE A 212 -12.80 14.81 -0.05
N ILE A 213 -12.40 13.81 0.75
CA ILE A 213 -11.75 12.59 0.26
C ILE A 213 -12.69 11.81 -0.67
N ALA A 214 -13.98 11.79 -0.38
CA ALA A 214 -14.98 11.13 -1.22
C ALA A 214 -15.12 11.80 -2.59
N ASP A 215 -14.81 13.09 -2.70
CA ASP A 215 -14.86 13.85 -3.95
C ASP A 215 -13.58 13.71 -4.80
N GLN A 216 -12.53 13.04 -4.29
CA GLN A 216 -11.28 12.82 -5.02
C GLN A 216 -11.40 11.62 -5.99
N LEU A 217 -12.42 11.63 -6.86
CA LEU A 217 -12.78 10.49 -7.71
C LEU A 217 -11.65 10.10 -8.66
N GLU A 218 -11.00 11.07 -9.32
CA GLU A 218 -9.89 10.79 -10.24
C GLU A 218 -8.70 10.11 -9.54
N LEU A 219 -8.29 10.64 -8.38
CA LEU A 219 -7.20 10.07 -7.60
C LEU A 219 -7.57 8.70 -7.01
N SER A 220 -8.81 8.55 -6.53
CA SER A 220 -9.34 7.29 -6.02
C SER A 220 -9.39 6.22 -7.12
N ASN A 221 -9.79 6.61 -8.33
CA ASN A 221 -9.79 5.75 -9.50
C ASN A 221 -8.37 5.33 -9.85
N SER A 222 -7.41 6.27 -9.91
CA SER A 222 -5.99 5.95 -10.17
C SER A 222 -5.39 5.00 -9.14
N MET A 223 -5.78 5.10 -7.86
CA MET A 223 -5.42 4.13 -6.82
C MET A 223 -5.87 2.71 -7.17
N GLY A 224 -7.11 2.54 -7.63
CA GLY A 224 -7.65 1.25 -8.07
C GLY A 224 -6.98 0.73 -9.35
N LEU A 225 -6.84 1.59 -10.36
CA LEU A 225 -6.24 1.23 -11.64
C LEU A 225 -4.78 0.80 -11.50
N PHE A 226 -4.00 1.46 -10.64
CA PHE A 226 -2.60 1.06 -10.43
C PHE A 226 -2.48 -0.38 -9.88
N LEU A 227 -3.31 -0.73 -8.91
CA LEU A 227 -3.36 -2.09 -8.35
C LEU A 227 -3.83 -3.11 -9.39
N GLN A 228 -4.92 -2.79 -10.10
CA GLN A 228 -5.53 -3.73 -11.03
C GLN A 228 -4.64 -4.01 -12.24
N LYS A 229 -4.05 -2.97 -12.84
CA LYS A 229 -3.13 -3.15 -13.97
C LYS A 229 -1.88 -3.94 -13.55
N THR A 230 -1.42 -3.75 -12.32
CA THR A 230 -0.30 -4.53 -11.77
C THR A 230 -0.68 -6.00 -11.59
N ASN A 231 -1.87 -6.30 -11.09
CA ASN A 231 -2.36 -7.68 -10.95
C ASN A 231 -2.54 -8.34 -12.34
N ILE A 232 -3.22 -7.68 -13.28
CA ILE A 232 -3.42 -8.18 -14.65
C ILE A 232 -2.07 -8.44 -15.37
N LEU A 233 -1.07 -7.59 -15.14
CA LEU A 233 0.28 -7.86 -15.64
C LEU A 233 0.86 -9.13 -15.01
N ARG A 234 0.80 -9.24 -13.69
CA ARG A 234 1.44 -10.29 -12.90
C ARG A 234 0.78 -11.66 -13.06
N ASP A 235 -0.54 -11.69 -13.23
CA ASP A 235 -1.36 -12.91 -13.26
C ASP A 235 -1.60 -13.44 -14.69
N TYR A 236 -0.92 -12.88 -15.70
CA TYR A 236 -1.01 -13.27 -17.12
C TYR A 236 -1.07 -14.79 -17.37
N ARG A 237 -0.20 -15.58 -16.71
CA ARG A 237 -0.17 -17.03 -16.91
C ARG A 237 -1.46 -17.71 -16.41
N GLU A 238 -1.90 -17.32 -15.22
CA GLU A 238 -3.10 -17.84 -14.56
C GLU A 238 -4.35 -17.49 -15.37
N ASP A 239 -4.44 -16.23 -15.82
CA ASP A 239 -5.55 -15.77 -16.66
C ASP A 239 -5.64 -16.57 -17.96
N VAL A 240 -4.52 -16.75 -18.68
CA VAL A 240 -4.57 -17.49 -19.94
C VAL A 240 -4.82 -18.99 -19.74
N ASP A 241 -4.40 -19.58 -18.61
CA ASP A 241 -4.77 -20.98 -18.26
C ASP A 241 -6.28 -21.15 -18.04
N LEU A 242 -6.94 -20.11 -17.53
CA LEU A 242 -8.39 -20.06 -17.34
C LEU A 242 -9.15 -19.55 -18.58
N GLY A 243 -8.45 -19.28 -19.70
CA GLY A 243 -9.04 -18.79 -20.94
C GLY A 243 -9.44 -17.30 -20.90
N ARG A 244 -8.89 -16.53 -19.97
CA ARG A 244 -9.13 -15.10 -19.79
C ARG A 244 -8.00 -14.28 -20.45
N GLU A 245 -8.36 -13.16 -21.07
CA GLU A 245 -7.40 -12.33 -21.81
C GLU A 245 -7.66 -10.83 -21.57
N PHE A 246 -6.93 -10.23 -20.63
CA PHE A 246 -7.12 -8.83 -20.26
C PHE A 246 -6.10 -7.85 -20.85
N TRP A 247 -5.00 -8.34 -21.43
CA TRP A 247 -3.98 -7.46 -22.00
C TRP A 247 -4.52 -6.78 -23.26
N PRO A 248 -4.39 -5.45 -23.43
CA PRO A 248 -5.01 -4.77 -24.57
C PRO A 248 -4.41 -5.22 -25.89
N MET A 249 -5.24 -5.64 -26.86
CA MET A 249 -4.73 -6.07 -28.17
C MET A 249 -3.96 -4.95 -28.88
N SER A 250 -4.31 -3.70 -28.67
CA SER A 250 -3.57 -2.53 -29.19
C SER A 250 -2.11 -2.50 -28.74
N LEU A 251 -1.82 -2.81 -27.48
CA LEU A 251 -0.44 -2.88 -26.95
C LEU A 251 0.30 -4.11 -27.48
N VAL A 252 -0.40 -5.23 -27.64
CA VAL A 252 0.15 -6.47 -28.22
C VAL A 252 0.51 -6.27 -29.70
N LYS A 253 -0.42 -5.70 -30.49
CA LYS A 253 -0.25 -5.40 -31.92
C LYS A 253 0.87 -4.38 -32.19
N GLN A 254 1.11 -3.43 -31.26
CA GLN A 254 2.21 -2.47 -31.37
C GLN A 254 3.58 -3.15 -31.55
N HIS A 255 3.75 -4.37 -31.03
CA HIS A 255 4.99 -5.14 -31.12
C HIS A 255 4.94 -6.26 -32.18
N GLY A 256 3.99 -6.18 -33.11
CA GLY A 256 3.91 -7.04 -34.29
C GLY A 256 3.33 -8.43 -34.03
N PHE A 257 2.43 -8.55 -33.06
CA PHE A 257 1.66 -9.76 -32.78
C PHE A 257 0.23 -9.63 -33.33
N ASN A 258 -0.30 -10.70 -33.92
CA ASN A 258 -1.70 -10.72 -34.37
C ASN A 258 -2.62 -11.37 -33.33
N SER A 259 -2.06 -12.21 -32.45
CA SER A 259 -2.77 -12.87 -31.35
C SER A 259 -1.95 -12.87 -30.05
N ARG A 260 -2.63 -12.90 -28.90
CA ARG A 260 -2.01 -13.02 -27.57
C ARG A 260 -1.34 -14.39 -27.36
N VAL A 261 -1.75 -15.42 -28.11
CA VAL A 261 -1.18 -16.77 -28.03
C VAL A 261 0.30 -16.77 -28.44
N GLU A 262 0.67 -15.92 -29.39
CA GLU A 262 2.04 -15.81 -29.91
C GLU A 262 3.06 -15.31 -28.87
N LEU A 263 2.61 -14.70 -27.77
CA LEU A 263 3.45 -14.15 -26.71
C LEU A 263 4.26 -15.24 -25.98
N LYS A 264 3.78 -16.48 -25.99
CA LYS A 264 4.40 -17.61 -25.28
C LYS A 264 5.49 -18.32 -26.08
N GLU A 265 5.56 -18.03 -27.38
CA GLU A 265 6.51 -18.69 -28.27
C GLU A 265 7.94 -18.26 -27.95
N PRO A 266 8.90 -19.21 -27.72
CA PRO A 266 10.27 -18.86 -27.38
C PRO A 266 10.96 -17.94 -28.40
N ALA A 267 10.62 -18.09 -29.68
CA ALA A 267 11.13 -17.24 -30.77
C ALA A 267 10.70 -15.77 -30.63
N ASN A 268 9.63 -15.49 -29.89
CA ASN A 268 9.04 -14.17 -29.72
C ASN A 268 9.39 -13.52 -28.37
N GLN A 269 10.18 -14.16 -27.53
CA GLN A 269 10.42 -13.73 -26.15
C GLN A 269 10.80 -12.25 -26.04
N GLN A 270 11.73 -11.76 -26.87
CA GLN A 270 12.15 -10.36 -26.83
C GLN A 270 11.00 -9.37 -27.12
N ARG A 271 10.16 -9.68 -28.12
CA ARG A 271 9.00 -8.85 -28.46
C ARG A 271 7.94 -8.91 -27.37
N ALA A 272 7.74 -10.09 -26.76
CA ALA A 272 6.83 -10.25 -25.63
C ALA A 272 7.30 -9.45 -24.40
N LEU A 273 8.62 -9.36 -24.15
CA LEU A 273 9.18 -8.47 -23.12
C LEU A 273 8.88 -7.00 -23.40
N TRP A 274 8.85 -6.57 -24.67
CA TRP A 274 8.44 -5.20 -25.01
C TRP A 274 6.94 -4.97 -24.82
N VAL A 275 6.09 -5.99 -24.96
CA VAL A 275 4.67 -5.89 -24.54
C VAL A 275 4.57 -5.68 -23.03
N ILE A 276 5.36 -6.43 -22.23
CA ILE A 276 5.47 -6.21 -20.77
C ILE A 276 5.92 -4.77 -20.47
N SER A 277 6.89 -4.24 -21.23
CA SER A 277 7.33 -2.84 -21.07
C SER A 277 6.19 -1.83 -21.30
N SER A 278 5.32 -2.08 -22.29
CA SER A 278 4.15 -1.24 -22.58
C SER A 278 3.12 -1.32 -21.45
N MET A 279 2.88 -2.51 -20.91
CA MET A 279 1.97 -2.70 -19.77
C MET A 279 2.49 -1.99 -18.50
N VAL A 280 3.79 -2.10 -18.21
CA VAL A 280 4.41 -1.40 -17.08
C VAL A 280 4.36 0.12 -17.25
N LEU A 281 4.62 0.63 -18.47
CA LEU A 281 4.49 2.05 -18.77
C LEU A 281 3.06 2.56 -18.52
N ASP A 282 2.07 1.80 -18.95
CA ASP A 282 0.66 2.13 -18.78
C ASP A 282 0.18 2.04 -17.32
N ALA A 283 0.76 1.16 -16.50
CA ALA A 283 0.53 1.16 -15.05
C ALA A 283 1.21 2.38 -14.39
N LEU A 284 2.48 2.65 -14.71
CA LEU A 284 3.29 3.72 -14.09
C LEU A 284 2.72 5.13 -14.27
N ARG A 285 1.86 5.35 -15.27
CA ARG A 285 1.20 6.64 -15.47
C ARG A 285 0.35 7.07 -14.26
N HIS A 286 -0.13 6.12 -13.45
CA HIS A 286 -0.96 6.34 -12.26
C HIS A 286 -0.14 6.59 -11.00
N ALA A 287 1.19 6.36 -11.02
CA ALA A 287 2.03 6.47 -9.84
C ALA A 287 2.02 7.89 -9.21
N PRO A 288 2.05 9.00 -9.97
CA PRO A 288 1.94 10.34 -9.38
C PRO A 288 0.61 10.57 -8.65
N ASP A 289 -0.51 10.12 -9.23
CA ASP A 289 -1.84 10.27 -8.62
C ASP A 289 -1.99 9.44 -7.35
N VAL A 290 -1.45 8.21 -7.35
CA VAL A 290 -1.34 7.35 -6.15
C VAL A 290 -0.60 8.08 -5.04
N LEU A 291 0.55 8.67 -5.37
CA LEU A 291 1.35 9.41 -4.41
C LEU A 291 0.62 10.67 -3.90
N ASP A 292 -0.05 11.43 -4.78
CA ASP A 292 -0.84 12.59 -4.38
C ASP A 292 -2.02 12.18 -3.48
N TYR A 293 -2.79 11.14 -3.81
CA TYR A 293 -3.89 10.62 -2.98
C TYR A 293 -3.42 10.30 -1.55
N LEU A 294 -2.32 9.56 -1.43
CA LEU A 294 -1.79 9.12 -0.14
C LEU A 294 -1.35 10.29 0.76
N THR A 295 -1.05 11.47 0.21
CA THR A 295 -0.75 12.67 1.02
C THR A 295 -2.00 13.33 1.63
N LEU A 296 -3.18 13.04 1.08
CA LEU A 296 -4.45 13.60 1.53
C LEU A 296 -4.96 12.90 2.80
N ILE A 297 -4.68 11.60 2.93
CA ILE A 297 -5.07 10.76 4.07
C ILE A 297 -4.39 11.22 5.36
N LYS A 298 -5.16 11.29 6.46
CA LYS A 298 -4.71 11.79 7.76
C LYS A 298 -4.78 10.73 8.86
N ASN A 299 -5.78 9.85 8.84
CA ASN A 299 -5.87 8.74 9.76
C ASN A 299 -4.77 7.71 9.45
N GLN A 300 -4.03 7.27 10.47
CA GLN A 300 -2.86 6.42 10.29
C GLN A 300 -3.22 4.99 9.86
N SER A 301 -4.31 4.42 10.37
CA SER A 301 -4.74 3.06 9.98
C SER A 301 -5.23 3.05 8.53
N ILE A 302 -5.99 4.06 8.11
CA ILE A 302 -6.42 4.26 6.71
C ILE A 302 -5.21 4.47 5.80
N PHE A 303 -4.23 5.28 6.23
CA PHE A 303 -3.00 5.49 5.47
C PHE A 303 -2.26 4.17 5.26
N ASN A 304 -2.04 3.36 6.30
CA ASN A 304 -1.37 2.07 6.16
C ASN A 304 -2.15 1.15 5.21
N PHE A 305 -3.48 1.09 5.39
CA PHE A 305 -4.38 0.30 4.56
C PHE A 305 -4.30 0.69 3.07
N ALA A 306 -4.29 1.98 2.77
CA ALA A 306 -4.19 2.47 1.40
C ALA A 306 -2.76 2.35 0.83
N ALA A 307 -1.71 2.61 1.64
CA ALA A 307 -0.34 2.72 1.16
C ALA A 307 0.37 1.36 0.95
N ILE A 308 0.16 0.39 1.84
CA ILE A 308 0.86 -0.91 1.79
C ILE A 308 0.59 -1.64 0.45
N PRO A 309 -0.67 -1.76 -0.03
CA PRO A 309 -0.93 -2.38 -1.33
C PRO A 309 -0.27 -1.64 -2.51
N GLN A 310 -0.20 -0.31 -2.45
CA GLN A 310 0.40 0.51 -3.52
C GLN A 310 1.91 0.29 -3.60
N VAL A 311 2.59 0.22 -2.45
CA VAL A 311 4.02 -0.09 -2.40
C VAL A 311 4.28 -1.55 -2.83
N HIS A 312 3.40 -2.48 -2.47
CA HIS A 312 3.44 -3.85 -2.96
C HIS A 312 3.29 -3.89 -4.49
N ALA A 313 2.41 -3.08 -5.07
CA ALA A 313 2.18 -3.02 -6.50
C ALA A 313 3.41 -2.51 -7.27
N ILE A 314 4.03 -1.38 -6.86
CA ILE A 314 5.26 -0.91 -7.53
C ILE A 314 6.43 -1.91 -7.40
N ALA A 315 6.53 -2.63 -6.27
CA ALA A 315 7.51 -3.71 -6.11
C ALA A 315 7.23 -4.90 -7.04
N THR A 316 5.94 -5.20 -7.26
CA THR A 316 5.51 -6.25 -8.19
C THR A 316 5.78 -5.85 -9.64
N LEU A 317 5.49 -4.60 -10.02
CA LEU A 317 5.86 -4.07 -11.34
C LEU A 317 7.37 -4.21 -11.58
N GLU A 318 8.20 -3.88 -10.59
CA GLU A 318 9.66 -4.05 -10.70
C GLU A 318 10.09 -5.51 -10.90
N THR A 319 9.40 -6.45 -10.24
CA THR A 319 9.66 -7.89 -10.37
C THR A 319 9.20 -8.44 -11.72
N CYS A 320 8.11 -7.91 -12.27
CA CYS A 320 7.57 -8.28 -13.58
C CYS A 320 8.33 -7.62 -14.74
N PHE A 321 8.89 -6.43 -14.54
CA PHE A 321 9.51 -5.63 -15.58
C PHE A 321 10.71 -6.36 -16.22
N MET A 322 10.65 -6.55 -17.54
CA MET A 322 11.64 -7.26 -18.36
C MET A 322 11.96 -8.68 -17.86
N ASN A 323 10.99 -9.34 -17.24
CA ASN A 323 11.15 -10.69 -16.69
C ASN A 323 10.45 -11.75 -17.58
N PRO A 324 11.21 -12.62 -18.30
CA PRO A 324 10.62 -13.63 -19.18
C PRO A 324 9.83 -14.70 -18.43
N ASP A 325 10.12 -14.91 -17.13
CA ASP A 325 9.39 -15.87 -16.29
C ASP A 325 7.88 -15.59 -16.25
N LEU A 326 7.47 -14.34 -16.42
CA LEU A 326 6.07 -13.91 -16.40
C LEU A 326 5.21 -14.61 -17.45
N LEU A 327 5.80 -14.97 -18.59
CA LEU A 327 5.10 -15.63 -19.70
C LEU A 327 4.86 -17.13 -19.42
N HIS A 328 5.54 -17.69 -18.43
CA HIS A 328 5.61 -19.13 -18.20
C HIS A 328 5.13 -19.55 -16.80
N LYS A 329 5.22 -18.69 -15.79
CA LYS A 329 4.83 -19.00 -14.40
C LYS A 329 4.40 -17.74 -13.64
N ASN A 330 3.70 -17.94 -12.52
CA ASN A 330 3.25 -16.83 -11.69
C ASN A 330 4.44 -16.21 -10.95
N VAL A 331 4.72 -14.94 -11.25
CA VAL A 331 5.79 -14.17 -10.63
C VAL A 331 5.25 -13.47 -9.39
N LYS A 332 5.91 -13.62 -8.24
CA LYS A 332 5.49 -13.00 -6.97
C LYS A 332 6.68 -12.40 -6.26
N ILE A 333 6.46 -11.28 -5.58
CA ILE A 333 7.48 -10.74 -4.67
C ILE A 333 7.75 -11.75 -3.55
N ARG A 334 9.00 -11.80 -3.09
CA ARG A 334 9.38 -12.69 -2.00
C ARG A 334 8.73 -12.26 -0.69
N LYS A 335 8.39 -13.23 0.17
CA LYS A 335 7.71 -12.97 1.46
C LYS A 335 8.48 -11.99 2.34
N ALA A 336 9.82 -12.08 2.36
CA ALA A 336 10.65 -11.15 3.14
C ALA A 336 10.53 -9.70 2.64
N ALA A 337 10.46 -9.48 1.32
CA ALA A 337 10.25 -8.14 0.75
C ALA A 337 8.85 -7.60 1.07
N ALA A 338 7.82 -8.44 1.01
CA ALA A 338 6.46 -8.04 1.41
C ALA A 338 6.39 -7.61 2.89
N VAL A 339 7.06 -8.36 3.75
CA VAL A 339 7.17 -8.06 5.18
C VAL A 339 7.99 -6.79 5.43
N GLU A 340 9.07 -6.57 4.68
CA GLU A 340 9.87 -5.36 4.77
C GLU A 340 9.06 -4.11 4.41
N ILE A 341 8.25 -4.19 3.34
CA ILE A 341 7.31 -3.12 2.95
C ILE A 341 6.34 -2.83 4.10
N LEU A 342 5.69 -3.86 4.65
CA LEU A 342 4.74 -3.74 5.76
C LEU A 342 5.37 -3.06 7.00
N MET A 343 6.64 -3.36 7.29
CA MET A 343 7.34 -2.79 8.43
C MET A 343 7.82 -1.35 8.20
N THR A 344 8.09 -0.98 6.94
CA THR A 344 8.75 0.30 6.57
C THR A 344 7.75 1.40 6.25
N VAL A 345 6.61 1.07 5.62
CA VAL A 345 5.63 2.07 5.17
C VAL A 345 4.83 2.60 6.37
N ARG A 346 5.15 3.81 6.84
CA ARG A 346 4.46 4.48 7.95
C ARG A 346 3.96 5.88 7.62
N ASN A 347 4.56 6.56 6.65
CA ASN A 347 4.16 7.90 6.26
C ASN A 347 4.38 8.14 4.74
N PRO A 348 3.86 9.25 4.18
CA PRO A 348 4.00 9.53 2.74
C PRO A 348 5.43 9.63 2.22
N ARG A 349 6.41 10.04 3.04
CA ARG A 349 7.82 10.06 2.66
C ARG A 349 8.35 8.64 2.46
N ASP A 350 8.06 7.72 3.38
CA ASP A 350 8.49 6.32 3.25
C ASP A 350 7.95 5.70 1.95
N VAL A 351 6.68 5.98 1.61
CA VAL A 351 6.06 5.53 0.36
C VAL A 351 6.81 6.11 -0.85
N ALA A 352 7.06 7.41 -0.85
CA ALA A 352 7.78 8.08 -1.93
C ALA A 352 9.18 7.50 -2.13
N GLU A 353 9.91 7.24 -1.05
CA GLU A 353 11.24 6.62 -1.08
C GLU A 353 11.19 5.21 -1.67
N GLN A 354 10.19 4.40 -1.30
CA GLN A 354 9.99 3.07 -1.89
C GLN A 354 9.67 3.16 -3.40
N PHE A 355 8.75 4.05 -3.79
CA PHE A 355 8.39 4.27 -5.20
C PHE A 355 9.60 4.69 -6.04
N VAL A 356 10.44 5.59 -5.52
CA VAL A 356 11.70 5.99 -6.15
C VAL A 356 12.68 4.81 -6.21
N ALA A 357 12.85 4.06 -5.13
CA ALA A 357 13.76 2.92 -5.09
C ALA A 357 13.40 1.84 -6.13
N PHE A 358 12.12 1.48 -6.25
CA PHE A 358 11.66 0.53 -7.25
C PHE A 358 11.69 1.09 -8.67
N SER A 359 11.40 2.39 -8.86
CA SER A 359 11.56 3.07 -10.15
C SER A 359 13.02 3.05 -10.62
N ARG A 360 13.99 3.28 -9.73
CA ARG A 360 15.43 3.18 -10.05
C ARG A 360 15.86 1.77 -10.41
N LYS A 361 15.35 0.75 -9.69
CA LYS A 361 15.61 -0.66 -10.01
C LYS A 361 15.08 -1.02 -11.39
N MET A 362 13.88 -0.56 -11.76
CA MET A 362 13.35 -0.76 -13.13
C MET A 362 14.18 0.00 -14.16
N HIS A 363 14.53 1.26 -13.89
CA HIS A 363 15.37 2.05 -14.79
C HIS A 363 16.73 1.39 -15.05
N ALA A 364 17.33 0.73 -14.05
CA ALA A 364 18.58 0.00 -14.21
C ALA A 364 18.46 -1.24 -15.13
N LYS A 365 17.26 -1.82 -15.28
CA LYS A 365 16.97 -2.93 -16.19
C LYS A 365 16.62 -2.47 -17.61
N LEU A 366 16.39 -1.17 -17.80
CA LEU A 366 15.88 -0.62 -19.05
C LEU A 366 16.95 -0.64 -20.14
N SER A 367 16.64 -1.25 -21.29
CA SER A 367 17.55 -1.33 -22.43
C SER A 367 17.27 -0.22 -23.45
N PRO A 368 18.29 0.45 -24.02
CA PRO A 368 18.11 1.41 -25.12
C PRO A 368 17.42 0.83 -26.37
N ALA A 369 17.40 -0.50 -26.52
CA ALA A 369 16.71 -1.18 -27.61
C ALA A 369 15.19 -1.30 -27.39
N ASP A 370 14.69 -1.01 -26.19
CA ASP A 370 13.26 -1.02 -25.88
C ASP A 370 12.54 0.13 -26.61
N PRO A 371 11.49 -0.15 -27.41
CA PRO A 371 10.70 0.88 -28.09
C PRO A 371 10.11 1.95 -27.14
N ASN A 372 9.92 1.61 -25.87
CA ASN A 372 9.39 2.49 -24.83
C ASN A 372 10.47 3.17 -23.99
N PHE A 373 11.76 3.01 -24.31
CA PHE A 373 12.91 3.50 -23.52
C PHE A 373 12.72 4.94 -23.00
N ILE A 374 12.43 5.89 -23.90
CA ILE A 374 12.27 7.30 -23.54
C ILE A 374 11.02 7.52 -22.66
N LYS A 375 9.90 6.89 -23.00
CA LYS A 375 8.63 7.04 -22.26
C LYS A 375 8.74 6.48 -20.84
N LEU A 376 9.36 5.31 -20.69
CA LEU A 376 9.61 4.68 -19.38
C LEU A 376 10.58 5.51 -18.55
N SER A 377 11.67 6.01 -19.15
CA SER A 377 12.62 6.90 -18.46
C SER A 377 11.92 8.15 -17.92
N ILE A 378 11.04 8.77 -18.72
CA ILE A 378 10.24 9.92 -18.30
C ILE A 378 9.26 9.54 -17.18
N ALA A 379 8.53 8.42 -17.30
CA ALA A 379 7.57 7.99 -16.29
C ALA A 379 8.25 7.74 -14.92
N MET A 380 9.37 7.02 -14.90
CA MET A 380 10.16 6.79 -13.69
C MET A 380 10.75 8.09 -13.14
N SER A 381 11.24 8.98 -14.01
CA SER A 381 11.74 10.30 -13.60
C SER A 381 10.65 11.20 -13.02
N ARG A 382 9.39 11.06 -13.45
CA ARG A 382 8.26 11.80 -12.85
C ARG A 382 8.02 11.39 -11.40
N VAL A 383 8.17 10.12 -11.07
CA VAL A 383 8.12 9.63 -9.68
C VAL A 383 9.23 10.27 -8.84
N GLU A 384 10.46 10.31 -9.36
CA GLU A 384 11.57 10.99 -8.68
C GLU A 384 11.34 12.48 -8.50
N GLN A 385 10.88 13.17 -9.56
CA GLN A 385 10.55 14.59 -9.48
C GLN A 385 9.41 14.87 -8.50
N TRP A 386 8.41 13.99 -8.44
CA TRP A 386 7.33 14.10 -7.46
C TRP A 386 7.91 14.03 -6.05
N ALA A 387 8.74 13.01 -5.77
CA ALA A 387 9.35 12.81 -4.46
C ALA A 387 10.24 13.98 -4.06
N GLU A 388 11.12 14.46 -4.95
CA GLU A 388 12.01 15.59 -4.67
C GLU A 388 11.26 16.92 -4.45
N ARG A 389 10.12 17.12 -5.11
CA ARG A 389 9.30 18.33 -4.92
C ARG A 389 8.61 18.37 -3.56
N ARG A 390 8.14 17.22 -3.05
CA ARG A 390 7.41 17.12 -1.77
C ARG A 390 8.34 16.85 -0.59
N PHE A 391 9.37 16.03 -0.80
CA PHE A 391 10.33 15.59 0.20
C PHE A 391 11.76 15.79 -0.33
N PRO A 392 12.28 17.04 -0.36
CA PRO A 392 13.60 17.31 -0.92
C PRO A 392 14.69 16.49 -0.22
N SER A 393 15.46 15.71 -0.99
CA SER A 393 16.50 14.83 -0.42
C SER A 393 17.69 15.58 0.18
N LEU A 394 17.80 16.87 -0.12
CA LEU A 394 18.75 17.81 0.48
C LEU A 394 18.53 18.00 1.99
N LEU A 395 17.32 17.73 2.49
CA LEU A 395 16.94 17.98 3.88
C LEU A 395 16.96 16.67 4.68
N ASP A 396 17.84 16.62 5.69
CA ASP A 396 17.76 15.69 6.80
C ASP A 396 16.94 16.31 7.93
N PHE A 397 16.14 15.48 8.59
CA PHE A 397 15.35 15.87 9.74
C PHE A 397 15.86 15.07 10.94
N GLU A 398 16.66 15.69 11.81
CA GLU A 398 17.13 15.07 13.05
C GLU A 398 16.53 15.83 14.24
N GLN A 399 15.85 15.12 15.14
CA GLN A 399 15.33 15.67 16.40
C GLN A 399 14.49 16.96 16.26
N GLY A 400 13.72 17.07 15.18
CA GLY A 400 12.88 18.25 14.91
C GLY A 400 13.63 19.44 14.31
N GLN A 401 14.93 19.33 14.05
CA GLN A 401 15.72 20.31 13.30
C GLN A 401 15.93 19.86 11.85
N VAL A 402 15.90 20.83 10.94
CA VAL A 402 16.15 20.61 9.51
C VAL A 402 17.63 20.86 9.24
N HIS A 403 18.35 19.83 8.83
CA HIS A 403 19.75 19.89 8.43
C HIS A 403 19.88 19.75 6.93
N PHE A 404 20.68 20.61 6.30
CA PHE A 404 20.99 20.47 4.88
C PHE A 404 22.16 19.49 4.69
N LYS A 405 22.03 18.55 3.77
CA LYS A 405 23.12 17.67 3.34
C LYS A 405 24.18 18.48 2.61
N LYS A 406 25.26 18.81 3.33
CA LYS A 406 26.36 19.65 2.83
C LYS A 406 27.07 19.09 1.59
N TRP A 407 26.98 17.79 1.35
CA TRP A 407 27.57 17.12 0.18
C TRP A 407 26.70 17.18 -1.08
N ASP A 408 25.44 17.61 -0.98
CA ASP A 408 24.57 17.80 -2.14
C ASP A 408 24.95 19.10 -2.87
N LYS A 409 25.11 19.04 -4.20
CA LYS A 409 25.51 20.20 -5.01
C LYS A 409 24.54 21.38 -4.91
N ARG A 410 23.26 21.11 -4.59
CA ARG A 410 22.23 22.13 -4.36
C ARG A 410 22.48 22.93 -3.07
N TYR A 411 23.24 22.38 -2.11
CA TYR A 411 23.56 23.07 -0.86
C TYR A 411 24.24 24.41 -1.08
N ILE A 412 25.10 24.55 -2.09
CA ILE A 412 25.85 25.78 -2.37
C ILE A 412 24.86 26.95 -2.58
N THR A 413 23.83 26.74 -3.39
CA THR A 413 22.80 27.76 -3.68
C THR A 413 21.98 28.12 -2.44
N PHE A 414 21.66 27.14 -1.59
CA PHE A 414 20.93 27.39 -0.34
C PHE A 414 21.81 28.06 0.71
N ALA A 415 23.08 27.68 0.84
CA ALA A 415 24.02 28.29 1.76
C ALA A 415 24.27 29.76 1.38
N GLU A 416 24.32 30.10 0.09
CA GLU A 416 24.35 31.48 -0.37
C GLU A 416 23.07 32.25 0.00
N PHE A 417 21.91 31.63 -0.13
CA PHE A 417 20.63 32.24 0.24
C PHE A 417 20.51 32.45 1.75
N ASP A 418 20.83 31.44 2.56
CA ASP A 418 20.80 31.47 4.02
C ASP A 418 21.79 32.50 4.57
N LYS A 419 22.97 32.61 3.96
CA LYS A 419 23.92 33.68 4.24
C LYS A 419 23.33 35.05 3.96
N ARG A 420 22.65 35.25 2.82
CA ARG A 420 21.99 36.54 2.49
C ARG A 420 20.87 36.89 3.48
N VAL A 421 20.08 35.90 3.91
CA VAL A 421 19.04 36.11 4.93
C VAL A 421 19.67 36.48 6.27
N THR A 422 20.71 35.76 6.69
CA THR A 422 21.43 36.03 7.94
C THR A 422 22.11 37.40 7.91
N ASP A 423 22.76 37.76 6.80
CA ASP A 423 23.39 39.06 6.62
C ASP A 423 22.33 40.17 6.72
N ARG A 424 21.17 40.00 6.08
CA ARG A 424 20.04 40.92 6.16
C ARG A 424 19.47 41.04 7.58
N GLU A 425 19.25 39.93 8.28
CA GLU A 425 18.78 39.95 9.68
C GLU A 425 19.80 40.63 10.60
N THR A 426 21.10 40.45 10.32
CA THR A 426 22.18 41.09 11.07
C THR A 426 22.24 42.58 10.80
N GLU A 427 22.03 43.00 9.55
CA GLU A 427 21.89 44.40 9.16
C GLU A 427 20.65 45.06 9.79
N GLU A 428 19.51 44.37 9.80
CA GLU A 428 18.28 44.84 10.46
C GLU A 428 18.49 44.97 11.98
N LYS A 429 19.14 44.00 12.63
CA LYS A 429 19.53 44.09 14.05
C LYS A 429 20.50 45.23 14.32
N ARG A 430 21.48 45.47 13.43
CA ARG A 430 22.41 46.60 13.52
C ARG A 430 21.71 47.94 13.31
N ALA A 431 20.73 48.01 12.41
CA ALA A 431 19.93 49.21 12.19
C ALA A 431 19.03 49.53 13.39
N HIS A 432 18.57 48.51 14.13
CA HIS A 432 17.82 48.68 15.38
C HIS A 432 18.69 48.96 16.62
N LEU A 433 20.01 48.80 16.54
CA LEU A 433 20.95 49.21 17.59
C LEU A 433 21.28 50.70 17.46
N ILE A 434 20.44 51.55 18.06
CA ILE A 434 20.73 52.96 18.30
C ILE A 434 21.98 53.06 19.23
N PRO A 435 22.99 53.90 18.94
CA PRO A 435 24.18 54.03 19.78
C PRO A 435 23.81 54.74 21.09
N GLY A 436 23.56 53.98 22.14
CA GLY A 436 23.15 54.57 23.43
C GLY A 436 22.76 53.61 24.55
N ARG A 437 23.25 52.36 24.57
CA ARG A 437 23.09 51.50 25.75
C ARG A 437 24.37 50.73 26.04
N THR A 438 24.99 51.12 27.15
CA THR A 438 26.19 50.57 27.77
C THR A 438 26.10 49.05 27.95
N SER A 439 27.06 48.33 27.39
CA SER A 439 27.36 46.94 27.75
C SER A 439 27.88 46.89 29.19
N PHE A 440 27.46 45.88 29.95
CA PHE A 440 28.10 45.52 31.20
C PHE A 440 29.53 45.04 30.91
N ASP A 441 30.51 45.64 31.58
CA ASP A 441 31.90 45.17 31.61
C ASP A 441 31.98 43.86 32.41
N ASP A 442 32.38 42.77 31.76
CA ASP A 442 32.81 41.54 32.42
C ASP A 442 34.30 41.66 32.77
N ASP A 443 34.63 41.69 34.07
CA ASP A 443 36.00 41.64 34.59
C ASP A 443 36.54 40.20 34.52
N PRO A 444 37.62 39.90 33.79
CA PRO A 444 38.11 38.54 33.57
C PRO A 444 38.81 37.87 34.78
N ASN A 445 38.77 38.47 35.98
CA ASN A 445 39.48 37.97 37.18
C ASN A 445 38.58 37.49 38.34
N GLU A 446 37.28 37.27 38.12
CA GLU A 446 36.41 36.75 39.18
C GLU A 446 36.62 35.23 39.40
N LYS A 447 37.41 34.88 40.44
CA LYS A 447 37.70 33.49 40.82
C LYS A 447 36.41 32.79 41.27
N ILE A 448 36.10 31.66 40.61
CA ILE A 448 34.96 30.79 40.95
C ILE A 448 34.95 30.48 42.46
N PRO A 449 33.85 30.75 43.18
CA PRO A 449 33.79 30.53 44.62
C PRO A 449 34.04 29.05 44.96
N TRP A 450 34.99 28.76 45.86
CA TRP A 450 35.31 27.40 46.31
C TRP A 450 34.08 26.59 46.76
N ARG A 451 33.04 27.26 47.28
CA ARG A 451 31.76 26.62 47.63
C ARG A 451 31.08 25.94 46.44
N PHE A 452 31.21 26.50 45.24
CA PHE A 452 30.65 25.94 44.01
C PHE A 452 31.41 24.68 43.57
N VAL A 453 32.74 24.69 43.71
CA VAL A 453 33.60 23.53 43.44
C VAL A 453 33.29 22.37 44.40
N PHE A 454 33.14 22.65 45.70
CA PHE A 454 32.77 21.63 46.68
C PHE A 454 31.36 21.06 46.44
N LEU A 455 30.42 21.88 45.96
CA LEU A 455 29.07 21.42 45.61
C LEU A 455 29.09 20.48 44.39
N ILE A 456 29.86 20.82 43.35
CA ILE A 456 30.02 19.95 42.18
C ILE A 456 30.69 18.62 42.56
N MET A 457 31.76 18.66 43.37
CA MET A 457 32.41 17.45 43.88
C MET A 457 31.46 16.58 44.71
N GLY A 458 30.64 17.21 45.57
CA GLY A 458 29.62 16.51 46.36
C GLY A 458 28.57 15.83 45.48
N CYS A 459 28.06 16.52 44.46
CA CYS A 459 27.12 15.95 43.49
C CYS A 459 27.73 14.80 42.67
N CYS A 460 29.00 14.88 42.29
CA CYS A 460 29.67 13.78 41.60
C CYS A 460 29.85 12.54 42.48
N LEU A 461 30.19 12.72 43.77
CA LEU A 461 30.34 11.63 44.74
C LEU A 461 29.01 10.93 45.05
N THR A 462 27.92 11.70 45.20
CA THR A 462 26.59 11.11 45.40
C THR A 462 26.12 10.33 44.18
N LEU A 463 26.36 10.85 42.97
CA LEU A 463 26.04 10.13 41.73
C LEU A 463 26.80 8.80 41.64
N PHE A 464 28.09 8.80 42.00
CA PHE A 464 28.92 7.59 41.98
C PHE A 464 28.43 6.52 42.97
N LEU A 465 28.02 6.94 44.17
CA LEU A 465 27.45 6.05 45.19
C LEU A 465 26.12 5.44 44.74
N VAL A 466 25.23 6.24 44.13
CA VAL A 466 23.94 5.76 43.62
C VAL A 466 24.14 4.71 42.51
N VAL A 467 25.06 4.97 41.58
CA VAL A 467 25.40 4.01 40.51
C VAL A 467 25.99 2.72 41.08
N ALA A 468 26.89 2.82 42.08
CA ALA A 468 27.47 1.64 42.72
C ALA A 468 26.41 0.76 43.42
N VAL A 469 25.43 1.37 44.10
CA VAL A 469 24.31 0.65 44.73
C VAL A 469 23.44 -0.05 43.68
N PHE A 470 23.16 0.61 42.56
CA PHE A 470 22.40 0.01 41.45
C PHE A 470 23.12 -1.19 40.83
N VAL A 471 24.43 -1.08 40.60
CA VAL A 471 25.25 -2.18 40.08
C VAL A 471 25.28 -3.35 41.06
N TRP A 472 25.42 -3.07 42.37
CA TRP A 472 25.37 -4.11 43.41
C TRP A 472 24.02 -4.86 43.41
N PHE A 473 22.91 -4.13 43.32
CA PHE A 473 21.57 -4.72 43.23
C PHE A 473 21.40 -5.57 41.97
N PHE A 474 21.92 -5.10 40.83
CA PHE A 474 21.86 -5.82 39.56
C PHE A 474 22.67 -7.13 39.59
N VAL A 475 23.85 -7.12 40.22
CA VAL A 475 24.68 -8.33 40.40
C VAL A 475 24.00 -9.32 41.35
N LEU A 476 23.39 -8.86 42.45
CA LEU A 476 22.61 -9.74 43.34
C LEU A 476 21.39 -10.34 42.64
N TRP A 477 20.70 -9.56 41.81
CA TRP A 477 19.57 -10.02 41.02
C TRP A 477 19.97 -11.11 40.02
N LEU A 478 21.08 -10.91 39.29
CA LEU A 478 21.64 -11.94 38.38
C LEU A 478 22.07 -13.21 39.14
N SER A 479 22.68 -13.07 40.31
CA SER A 479 23.06 -14.22 41.15
C SER A 479 21.85 -15.02 41.66
N ASN A 480 20.72 -14.37 41.93
CA ASN A 480 19.48 -15.06 42.34
C ASN A 480 18.76 -15.74 41.17
N ILE A 481 18.93 -15.26 39.93
CA ILE A 481 18.39 -15.91 38.73
C ILE A 481 19.16 -17.20 38.42
N GLY A 482 20.48 -17.23 38.63
CA GLY A 482 21.30 -18.44 38.45
C GLY A 482 20.88 -19.61 39.37
N LYS A 483 20.37 -19.31 40.57
CA LYS A 483 19.89 -20.33 41.53
C LYS A 483 18.48 -20.87 41.25
N ARG A 484 17.78 -20.37 40.21
CA ARG A 484 16.47 -20.90 39.76
C ARG A 484 16.57 -21.85 38.56
N PHE A 485 17.78 -22.18 38.12
CA PHE A 485 18.05 -23.09 37.00
C PHE A 485 18.94 -24.29 37.39
N GLU A 486 19.04 -24.62 38.67
CA GLU A 486 19.51 -25.92 39.17
C GLU A 486 18.36 -26.74 39.76
#